data_AF-A0A7W7EG43-F1
#
_entry.id   AF-A0A7W7EG43-F1
#
_cell.length_a   1.000
_cell.length_b   1.000
_cell.length_c   1.000
_cell.angle_alpha   90.00
_cell.angle_beta   90.00
_cell.angle_gamma   90.00
#
_symmetry.space_group_name_H-M   'P 1'
#
loop_
_entity.id
_entity.type
_entity.pdbx_description
1 polymer ?
#
loop_
_entity_poly.entity_id
_entity_poly.type
_entity_poly.pdbx_seq_one_letter_code
_entity_poly.pdbx_strand_id
1 'polypeptide(L)'
;MPEYYVYWISTALLSALYLTSATIYVTKRNWVRQVLAELGYKASYLIPFMIVVKVLGPVAILSRVSMPLSDLAYAGIFFHLLLSGLAHIGVRKPAGALPAAIGLALLVTSFMTQNDTRIVPSPYVQTAAR
;
A
#
# COMPACT_ATOMS: atom_id res chain seq x y z
N MET A 1 15.06 -6.67 -20.11
CA MET A 1 14.27 -7.07 -18.91
C MET A 1 14.39 -6.07 -17.73
N PRO A 2 14.35 -4.73 -17.94
CA PRO A 2 14.41 -3.79 -16.81
C PRO A 2 13.12 -3.81 -15.97
N GLU A 3 11.96 -4.03 -16.60
CA GLU A 3 10.64 -4.00 -15.96
C GLU A 3 10.47 -5.07 -14.88
N TYR A 4 11.10 -6.25 -15.06
CA TYR A 4 11.17 -7.29 -14.02
C TYR A 4 11.78 -6.76 -12.71
N TYR A 5 12.93 -6.07 -12.80
CA TYR A 5 13.59 -5.51 -11.61
C TYR A 5 12.82 -4.32 -11.05
N VAL A 6 12.26 -3.48 -11.92
CA VAL A 6 11.41 -2.34 -11.51
C VAL A 6 10.21 -2.82 -10.70
N TYR A 7 9.52 -3.88 -11.16
CA TYR A 7 8.43 -4.51 -10.45
C TYR A 7 8.86 -4.96 -9.06
N TRP A 8 9.94 -5.75 -8.98
CA TRP A 8 10.34 -6.34 -7.70
C TRP A 8 10.87 -5.32 -6.70
N ILE A 9 11.64 -4.33 -7.16
CA ILE A 9 12.15 -3.25 -6.30
C ILE A 9 10.97 -2.42 -5.77
N SER A 10 10.06 -1.99 -6.64
CA SER A 10 8.90 -1.18 -6.22
C SER A 10 7.97 -1.96 -5.29
N THR A 11 7.71 -3.24 -5.58
CA THR A 11 6.88 -4.13 -4.75
C THR A 11 7.51 -4.41 -3.40
N ALA A 12 8.82 -4.65 -3.33
CA ALA A 12 9.53 -4.87 -2.08
C ALA A 12 9.53 -3.62 -1.20
N LEU A 13 9.78 -2.44 -1.79
CA LEU A 13 9.74 -1.16 -1.06
C LEU A 13 8.33 -0.82 -0.57
N LEU A 14 7.30 -1.03 -1.40
CA LEU A 14 5.90 -0.85 -1.00
C LEU A 14 5.55 -1.79 0.18
N SER A 15 5.96 -3.05 0.09
CA SER A 15 5.75 -4.05 1.14
C SER A 15 6.46 -3.66 2.43
N ALA A 16 7.72 -3.22 2.33
CA ALA A 16 8.50 -2.74 3.47
C ALA A 16 7.84 -1.54 4.15
N LEU A 17 7.30 -0.58 3.37
CA LEU A 17 6.55 0.57 3.89
C LEU A 17 5.33 0.12 4.72
N TYR A 18 4.55 -0.83 4.19
CA TYR A 18 3.36 -1.35 4.86
C TYR A 18 3.68 -2.19 6.11
N LEU A 19 4.68 -3.07 6.03
CA LEU A 19 5.10 -3.90 7.17
C LEU A 19 5.77 -3.08 8.28
N THR A 20 6.52 -2.04 7.91
CA THR A 20 7.04 -1.07 8.88
C THR A 20 5.90 -0.33 9.56
N SER A 21 4.89 0.11 8.78
CA SER A 21 3.68 0.73 9.33
C SER A 21 2.93 -0.21 10.28
N ALA A 22 2.74 -1.48 9.92
CA ALA A 22 2.12 -2.49 10.78
C ALA A 22 2.90 -2.70 12.08
N THR A 23 4.23 -2.80 11.99
CA THR A 23 5.13 -2.90 13.16
C THR A 23 4.95 -1.71 14.09
N ILE A 24 4.84 -0.48 13.57
CA ILE A 24 4.59 0.72 14.37
C ILE A 24 3.20 0.67 15.04
N TYR A 25 2.18 0.15 14.35
CA TYR A 25 0.84 -0.01 14.93
C TYR A 25 0.83 -0.99 16.12
N VAL A 26 1.64 -2.06 16.05
CA VAL A 26 1.77 -3.05 17.12
C VAL A 26 2.63 -2.50 18.28
N THR A 27 3.82 -1.97 17.97
CA THR A 27 4.83 -1.61 18.97
C THR A 27 4.59 -0.24 19.61
N LYS A 28 3.99 0.70 18.89
CA LYS A 28 3.74 2.09 19.33
C LYS A 28 2.26 2.43 19.34
N ARG A 29 1.43 1.52 19.88
CA ARG A 29 -0.04 1.62 19.85
C ARG A 29 -0.60 2.93 20.41
N ASN A 30 -0.05 3.46 21.50
CA ASN A 30 -0.53 4.71 22.10
C ASN A 30 -0.25 5.92 21.21
N TRP A 31 0.95 5.97 20.62
CA TRP A 31 1.32 7.01 19.67
C TRP A 31 0.44 6.96 18.41
N VAL A 32 0.21 5.76 17.85
CA VAL A 32 -0.68 5.60 16.70
C VAL A 32 -2.11 6.03 17.02
N ARG A 33 -2.62 5.71 18.22
CA ARG A 33 -3.94 6.18 18.66
C ARG A 33 -4.01 7.71 18.70
N GLN A 34 -2.98 8.36 19.22
CA GLN A 34 -2.90 9.83 19.25
C GLN A 34 -2.88 10.41 17.83
N VAL A 35 -2.02 9.91 16.93
CA VAL A 35 -1.95 10.36 15.54
C VAL A 35 -3.31 10.20 14.84
N LEU A 36 -3.97 9.05 15.01
CA LEU A 36 -5.30 8.81 14.43
C LEU A 36 -6.36 9.75 15.01
N ALA A 37 -6.31 10.06 16.31
CA ALA A 37 -7.20 11.03 16.93
C ALA A 37 -6.99 12.46 16.41
N GLU A 38 -5.74 12.86 16.17
CA GLU A 38 -5.40 14.14 15.52
C GLU A 38 -5.92 14.21 14.07
N LEU A 39 -6.05 13.07 13.39
CA LEU A 39 -6.70 12.95 12.08
C LEU A 39 -8.24 12.85 12.16
N GLY A 40 -8.82 12.85 13.36
CA GLY A 40 -10.27 12.78 13.58
C GLY A 40 -10.84 11.36 13.70
N TYR A 41 -10.01 10.32 13.70
CA TYR A 41 -10.47 8.93 13.82
C TYR A 41 -10.62 8.51 15.28
N LYS A 42 -11.81 8.00 15.65
CA LYS A 42 -12.16 7.58 17.03
C LYS A 42 -12.59 6.11 17.16
N ALA A 43 -12.61 5.36 16.07
CA ALA A 43 -13.11 3.98 16.06
C ALA A 43 -12.19 3.03 16.84
N SER A 44 -12.75 2.30 17.81
CA SER A 44 -12.02 1.42 18.74
C SER A 44 -11.28 0.26 18.05
N TYR A 45 -11.87 -0.27 16.98
CA TYR A 45 -11.31 -1.39 16.21
C TYR A 45 -10.44 -0.97 15.02
N LEU A 46 -10.22 0.34 14.82
CA LEU A 46 -9.46 0.82 13.66
C LEU A 46 -8.00 0.33 13.70
N ILE A 47 -7.32 0.42 14.84
CA ILE A 47 -5.93 -0.03 14.97
C ILE A 47 -5.75 -1.53 14.66
N PRO A 48 -6.47 -2.47 15.31
CA PRO A 48 -6.31 -3.89 15.00
C PRO A 48 -6.70 -4.22 13.56
N PHE A 49 -7.77 -3.61 13.03
CA PHE A 49 -8.15 -3.78 11.62
C PHE A 49 -7.03 -3.30 10.68
N MET A 50 -6.45 -2.14 10.94
CA MET A 50 -5.33 -1.59 10.16
C MET A 50 -4.08 -2.48 10.20
N ILE A 51 -3.77 -3.12 11.33
CA ILE A 51 -2.66 -4.09 11.40
C ILE A 51 -2.90 -5.24 10.43
N VAL A 52 -4.10 -5.84 10.46
CA VAL A 52 -4.44 -6.99 9.60
C VAL A 52 -4.32 -6.61 8.13
N VAL A 53 -4.96 -5.53 7.69
CA VAL A 53 -4.91 -5.13 6.27
C VAL A 53 -3.51 -4.73 5.83
N LYS A 54 -2.70 -4.12 6.71
CA LYS A 54 -1.32 -3.73 6.40
C LYS A 54 -0.37 -4.91 6.23
N VAL A 55 -0.73 -6.08 6.76
CA VAL A 55 0.00 -7.34 6.55
C VAL A 55 -0.58 -8.09 5.35
N LEU A 56 -1.89 -8.27 5.29
CA LEU A 56 -2.55 -9.05 4.24
C LEU A 56 -2.40 -8.42 2.85
N GLY A 57 -2.39 -7.09 2.74
CA GLY A 57 -2.21 -6.39 1.46
C GLY A 57 -0.89 -6.76 0.77
N PRO A 58 0.28 -6.51 1.39
CA PRO A 58 1.56 -6.93 0.85
C PRO A 58 1.67 -8.44 0.62
N VAL A 59 1.13 -9.28 1.51
CA VAL A 59 1.15 -10.74 1.34
C VAL A 59 0.37 -11.17 0.10
N ALA A 60 -0.79 -10.58 -0.16
CA ALA A 60 -1.59 -10.86 -1.35
C ALA A 60 -0.88 -10.46 -2.66
N ILE A 61 -0.07 -9.41 -2.64
CA ILE A 61 0.74 -8.99 -3.80
C ILE A 61 1.96 -9.90 -3.97
N LEU A 62 2.73 -10.15 -2.91
CA LEU A 62 3.99 -10.91 -2.95
C LEU A 62 3.78 -12.39 -3.24
N SER A 63 2.71 -12.99 -2.68
CA SER A 63 2.45 -14.43 -2.84
C SER A 63 2.07 -14.81 -4.27
N ARG A 64 1.46 -13.88 -5.02
CA ARG A 64 0.98 -14.05 -6.40
C ARG A 64 0.15 -15.33 -6.64
N VAL A 65 -0.46 -15.89 -5.59
CA VAL A 65 -1.26 -17.13 -5.68
C VAL A 65 -2.52 -16.96 -6.52
N SER A 66 -3.06 -15.73 -6.57
CA SER A 66 -4.28 -15.41 -7.30
C SER A 66 -4.17 -14.00 -7.86
N MET A 67 -4.28 -13.88 -9.19
CA MET A 67 -4.29 -12.58 -9.86
C MET A 67 -5.43 -11.68 -9.37
N PRO A 68 -6.70 -12.16 -9.26
CA PRO A 68 -7.79 -11.30 -8.78
C PRO A 68 -7.56 -10.82 -7.34
N LEU A 69 -6.94 -11.66 -6.49
CA LEU A 69 -6.61 -11.30 -5.12
C LEU A 69 -5.52 -10.23 -5.06
N SER A 70 -4.47 -10.33 -5.88
CA SER A 70 -3.44 -9.29 -5.96
C SER A 70 -4.02 -7.97 -6.48
N ASP A 71 -4.87 -8.00 -7.51
CA ASP A 71 -5.49 -6.79 -8.06
C ASP A 71 -6.44 -6.13 -7.04
N LEU A 72 -7.18 -6.92 -6.27
CA LEU A 72 -7.95 -6.43 -5.13
C LEU A 72 -7.06 -5.77 -4.08
N ALA A 73 -5.90 -6.37 -3.77
CA ALA A 73 -4.94 -5.80 -2.84
C ALA A 73 -4.33 -4.48 -3.35
N TYR A 74 -3.98 -4.40 -4.64
CA TYR A 74 -3.54 -3.15 -5.27
C TYR A 74 -4.60 -2.06 -5.16
N ALA A 75 -5.86 -2.37 -5.47
CA ALA A 75 -6.96 -1.40 -5.35
C ALA A 75 -7.17 -0.94 -3.90
N GLY A 76 -7.17 -1.87 -2.94
CA GLY A 76 -7.30 -1.54 -1.52
C GLY A 76 -6.17 -0.65 -1.00
N ILE A 77 -4.92 -0.97 -1.34
CA ILE A 77 -3.73 -0.20 -0.98
C ILE A 77 -3.77 1.19 -1.65
N PHE A 78 -4.21 1.29 -2.90
CA PHE A 78 -4.40 2.55 -3.60
C PHE A 78 -5.34 3.49 -2.84
N PHE A 79 -6.56 3.02 -2.54
CA PHE A 79 -7.54 3.85 -1.82
C PHE A 79 -7.06 4.19 -0.42
N HIS A 80 -6.44 3.24 0.31
CA HIS A 80 -5.88 3.52 1.62
C HIS A 80 -4.80 4.62 1.58
N LEU A 81 -3.88 4.58 0.62
CA LEU A 81 -2.84 5.62 0.47
C LEU A 81 -3.44 6.97 0.07
N LEU A 82 -4.38 6.98 -0.88
CA LEU A 82 -5.06 8.19 -1.31
C LEU A 82 -5.79 8.86 -0.14
N LEU A 83 -6.61 8.10 0.58
CA LEU A 83 -7.34 8.57 1.76
C LEU A 83 -6.39 8.99 2.88
N SER A 84 -5.30 8.28 3.09
CA SER A 84 -4.27 8.65 4.08
C SER A 84 -3.62 9.99 3.75
N GLY A 85 -3.28 10.24 2.48
CA GLY A 85 -2.73 11.53 2.04
C GLY A 85 -3.75 12.66 2.22
N LEU A 86 -4.99 12.45 1.80
CA LEU A 86 -6.08 13.41 1.96
C LEU A 86 -6.38 13.74 3.43
N ALA A 87 -6.31 12.76 4.34
CA ALA A 87 -6.50 13.00 5.77
C ALA A 87 -5.47 13.99 6.34
N HIS A 88 -4.19 13.82 5.98
CA HIS A 88 -3.12 14.73 6.41
C HIS A 88 -3.25 16.13 5.81
N ILE A 89 -3.69 16.24 4.55
CA ILE A 89 -3.98 17.54 3.91
C ILE A 89 -5.18 18.20 4.60
N GLY A 90 -6.23 17.45 4.88
CA GLY A 90 -7.46 17.95 5.50
C GLY A 90 -7.24 18.56 6.89
N VAL A 91 -6.30 18.01 7.67
CA VAL A 91 -5.90 18.58 8.97
C VAL A 91 -4.75 19.59 8.89
N ARG A 92 -4.40 20.07 7.69
CA ARG A 92 -3.33 21.05 7.42
C ARG A 92 -1.94 20.59 7.91
N LYS A 93 -1.66 19.29 7.84
CA LYS A 93 -0.35 18.68 8.15
C LYS A 93 0.23 17.93 6.92
N PRO A 94 0.52 18.64 5.80
CA PRO A 94 0.89 17.99 4.53
C PRO A 94 2.19 17.17 4.60
N ALA A 95 3.12 17.51 5.49
CA ALA A 95 4.34 16.72 5.69
C ALA A 95 4.03 15.26 6.09
N GLY A 96 2.92 15.03 6.81
CA GLY A 96 2.47 13.67 7.17
C GLY A 96 1.96 12.86 5.98
N ALA A 97 1.65 13.50 4.84
CA ALA A 97 1.22 12.82 3.61
C ALA A 97 2.39 12.22 2.82
N LEU A 98 3.65 12.55 3.14
CA LEU A 98 4.82 12.13 2.37
C LEU A 98 4.94 10.60 2.24
N PRO A 99 4.76 9.78 3.29
CA PRO A 99 4.78 8.33 3.14
C PRO A 99 3.68 7.81 2.22
N ALA A 100 2.49 8.46 2.23
CA ALA A 100 1.39 8.07 1.36
C ALA A 100 1.71 8.38 -0.12
N ALA A 101 2.31 9.54 -0.40
CA ALA A 101 2.75 9.91 -1.75
C ALA A 101 3.84 8.97 -2.29
N ILE A 102 4.85 8.65 -1.48
CA ILE A 102 5.90 7.68 -1.84
C ILE A 102 5.28 6.30 -2.10
N GLY A 103 4.41 5.84 -1.19
CA GLY A 103 3.70 4.57 -1.33
C GLY A 103 2.86 4.52 -2.61
N LEU A 104 2.23 5.64 -2.99
CA LEU A 104 1.40 5.70 -4.19
C LEU A 104 2.24 5.59 -5.45
N ALA A 105 3.39 6.28 -5.51
CA ALA A 105 4.33 6.15 -6.61
C ALA A 105 4.84 4.69 -6.74
N LEU A 106 5.26 4.08 -5.63
CA LEU A 106 5.70 2.68 -5.61
C LEU A 106 4.59 1.72 -6.05
N LEU A 107 3.35 1.94 -5.60
CA LEU A 107 2.19 1.15 -6.00
C LEU A 107 1.93 1.26 -7.50
N VAL A 108 1.90 2.47 -8.06
CA VAL A 108 1.67 2.67 -9.49
C VAL A 108 2.77 1.99 -10.31
N THR A 109 4.04 2.18 -9.94
CA THR A 109 5.17 1.52 -10.61
C THR A 109 5.07 -0.01 -10.54
N SER A 110 4.77 -0.55 -9.34
CA SER A 110 4.59 -1.99 -9.13
C SER A 110 3.43 -2.54 -9.96
N PHE A 111 2.28 -1.88 -9.94
CA PHE A 111 1.10 -2.33 -10.68
C PHE A 111 1.31 -2.28 -12.20
N MET A 112 1.91 -1.20 -12.73
CA MET A 112 2.15 -1.04 -14.16
C MET A 112 3.16 -2.05 -14.73
N THR A 113 4.10 -2.55 -13.91
CA THR A 113 5.13 -3.51 -14.33
C THR A 113 4.81 -4.96 -13.92
N GLN A 114 3.63 -5.22 -13.35
CA GLN A 114 3.33 -6.54 -12.79
C GLN A 114 3.28 -7.65 -13.83
N ASN A 115 2.83 -7.35 -15.05
CA ASN A 115 2.64 -8.33 -16.11
C ASN A 115 3.97 -8.90 -16.63
N ASP A 116 5.09 -8.19 -16.48
CA ASP A 116 6.42 -8.69 -16.83
C ASP A 116 6.91 -9.84 -15.93
N THR A 117 6.19 -10.12 -14.83
CA THR A 117 6.56 -11.16 -13.86
C THR A 117 5.49 -12.23 -13.68
N ARG A 118 4.35 -12.12 -14.39
CA ARG A 118 3.23 -13.06 -14.28
C ARG A 118 3.20 -14.04 -15.45
N ILE A 119 2.80 -15.27 -15.16
CA ILE A 119 2.47 -16.28 -16.19
C ILE A 119 1.12 -15.93 -16.85
N VAL A 120 0.13 -15.56 -16.03
CA VAL A 120 -1.19 -15.10 -16.48
C VAL A 120 -1.27 -13.59 -16.27
N PRO A 121 -1.31 -12.77 -17.33
CA PRO A 121 -1.33 -11.32 -17.21
C PRO A 121 -2.66 -10.81 -16.64
N SER A 122 -2.60 -9.70 -15.92
CA SER A 122 -3.80 -8.94 -15.54
C SER A 122 -4.33 -8.19 -16.78
N PRO A 123 -5.65 -8.21 -17.06
CA PRO A 123 -6.26 -7.52 -18.19
C PRO A 123 -6.34 -6.01 -17.95
N TYR A 124 -6.11 -5.54 -16.71
CA TYR A 124 -6.18 -4.12 -16.36
C TYR A 124 -4.89 -3.36 -16.65
N VAL A 125 -3.82 -4.07 -17.00
CA VAL A 125 -2.54 -3.49 -17.39
C VAL A 125 -2.28 -3.92 -18.82
N GLN A 126 -2.41 -2.98 -19.74
CA GLN A 126 -1.97 -3.22 -21.11
C GLN A 126 -0.45 -3.31 -21.08
N THR A 127 0.10 -4.43 -21.55
CA THR A 127 1.51 -4.48 -21.92
C THR A 127 1.71 -3.34 -22.93
N ALA A 128 2.60 -2.39 -22.64
CA ALA A 128 2.96 -1.40 -23.64
C ALA A 128 3.30 -2.18 -24.90
N ALA A 129 2.57 -1.93 -25.99
CA ALA A 129 2.76 -2.64 -27.25
C ALA A 129 4.26 -2.56 -27.59
N ARG A 130 4.95 -3.69 -27.49
CA ARG A 130 6.35 -3.82 -27.87
C ARG A 130 6.42 -4.18 -29.34
#